data_AF-A0A2H1VNM0-F1
#
_entry.id   AF-A0A2H1VNM0-F1
#
_cell.length_a   1.000
_cell.length_b   1.000
_cell.length_c   1.000
_cell.angle_alpha   90.00
_cell.angle_beta   90.00
_cell.angle_gamma   90.00
#
_symmetry.space_group_name_H-M   'P 1'
#
loop_
_entity.id
_entity.type
_entity.pdbx_description
1 polymer ?
#
loop_
_entity_poly.entity_id
_entity_poly.type
_entity_poly.pdbx_seq_one_letter_code
_entity_poly.pdbx_strand_id
1 'polypeptide(L)' 'MMSMKTAMATLVRRYRIKPGDGKTGKERIRVKFGIMLKPVNEFMVKLEPR' A
#
# COMPACT_ATOMS: atom_id res chain seq x y z
N MET A 1 -1.54 -9.98 19.33
CA MET A 1 -0.88 -9.35 18.16
C MET A 1 -1.28 -10.08 16.88
N MET A 2 -2.58 -10.02 16.50
CA MET A 2 -3.19 -10.87 15.46
C MET A 2 -3.80 -10.10 14.28
N SER A 3 -4.30 -8.88 14.48
CA SER A 3 -5.16 -8.24 13.46
C SER A 3 -4.43 -7.90 12.16
N MET A 4 -3.22 -7.33 12.23
CA MET A 4 -2.48 -6.88 11.04
C MET A 4 -2.09 -8.06 10.13
N LYS A 5 -1.59 -9.15 10.71
CA LYS A 5 -1.15 -10.33 9.95
C LYS A 5 -2.33 -11.03 9.26
N THR A 6 -3.46 -11.17 9.97
CA THR A 6 -4.68 -11.77 9.40
C THR A 6 -5.28 -10.89 8.31
N ALA A 7 -5.29 -9.57 8.49
CA ALA A 7 -5.76 -8.63 7.48
C ALA A 7 -4.88 -8.69 6.20
N MET A 8 -3.55 -8.67 6.36
CA MET A 8 -2.63 -8.77 5.22
C MET A 8 -2.76 -10.12 4.50
N ALA A 9 -2.85 -11.22 5.25
CA ALA A 9 -3.00 -12.56 4.66
C ALA A 9 -4.30 -12.68 3.85
N THR A 10 -5.40 -12.12 4.35
CA THR A 10 -6.69 -12.11 3.64
C THR A 10 -6.62 -11.26 2.37
N LEU A 11 -5.96 -10.10 2.45
CA LEU A 11 -5.85 -9.17 1.33
C LEU A 11 -5.01 -9.73 0.19
N VAL A 12 -3.83 -10.29 0.49
CA VAL A 12 -2.91 -10.88 -0.52
C VAL A 12 -3.45 -12.19 -1.09
N ARG A 13 -4.30 -12.91 -0.35
CA ARG A 13 -4.95 -14.14 -0.83
C ARG A 13 -6.03 -13.88 -1.87
N ARG A 14 -6.79 -12.77 -1.71
CA ARG A 14 -7.93 -12.44 -2.59
C ARG A 14 -7.59 -11.47 -3.72
N TYR A 15 -6.60 -10.62 -3.52
CA TYR A 15 -6.29 -9.53 -4.44
C TYR A 15 -4.82 -9.51 -4.83
N ARG A 16 -4.56 -9.19 -6.10
CA ARG A 16 -3.25 -8.78 -6.58
C ARG A 16 -3.12 -7.28 -6.41
N ILE A 17 -2.09 -6.86 -5.67
CA ILE A 17 -1.81 -5.44 -5.40
C ILE A 17 -0.93 -4.90 -6.51
N LYS A 18 -1.42 -3.90 -7.24
CA LYS A 18 -0.65 -3.12 -8.22
C LYS A 18 -0.45 -1.69 -7.72
N PRO A 19 0.66 -1.04 -8.10
CA PRO A 19 0.79 0.39 -7.84
C PRO A 19 -0.30 1.17 -8.59
N GLY A 20 -0.80 2.26 -7.97
CA GLY A 20 -1.77 3.15 -8.60
C GLY A 20 -1.24 3.85 -9.85
N ASP A 21 -2.14 4.48 -10.61
CA ASP A 21 -1.80 5.13 -11.87
C ASP A 21 -0.68 6.16 -11.69
N GLY A 22 0.30 6.11 -12.59
CA GLY A 22 1.45 7.04 -12.61
C GLY A 22 2.68 6.61 -11.81
N LYS A 23 2.61 5.58 -10.97
CA LYS A 23 3.76 5.14 -10.15
C LYS A 23 4.25 3.78 -10.60
N THR A 24 5.07 3.73 -11.65
CA THR A 24 5.93 2.56 -11.85
C THR A 24 6.80 2.41 -10.60
N GLY A 25 7.08 1.17 -10.16
CA GLY A 25 7.79 0.88 -8.89
C GLY A 25 9.20 1.47 -8.73
N LYS A 26 9.61 2.38 -9.62
CA LYS A 26 10.81 3.20 -9.57
C LYS A 26 10.62 4.52 -8.80
N GLU A 27 9.39 5.02 -8.66
CA GLU A 27 9.17 6.24 -7.88
C GLU A 27 9.24 5.96 -6.37
N ARG A 28 10.19 6.62 -5.70
CA ARG A 28 10.36 6.50 -4.24
C ARG A 28 9.15 7.09 -3.52
N ILE A 29 8.57 6.32 -2.60
CA ILE A 29 7.50 6.80 -1.73
C ILE A 29 8.05 7.96 -0.89
N ARG A 30 7.50 9.16 -1.09
CA ARG A 30 7.83 10.34 -0.28
C ARG A 30 6.96 10.34 0.97
N VAL A 31 7.60 10.39 2.13
CA VAL A 31 6.95 10.44 3.45
C VAL A 31 7.27 11.77 4.13
N LYS A 32 6.28 12.35 4.81
CA LYS A 32 6.47 13.50 5.69
C LYS A 32 6.85 12.98 7.06
N PHE A 33 8.01 13.39 7.55
CA PHE A 33 8.43 13.13 8.92
C PHE A 33 7.71 14.08 9.88
N GLY A 34 7.10 13.51 10.92
CA GLY A 34 6.37 14.18 11.99
C GLY A 34 6.19 13.19 13.15
N ILE A 35 5.22 13.39 14.04
CA ILE A 35 4.93 12.44 15.14
C ILE A 35 4.59 11.04 14.58
N MET A 36 3.99 10.98 13.38
CA MET A 36 3.75 9.75 12.63
C MET A 36 4.11 9.96 11.16
N LEU A 37 4.72 8.95 10.53
CA LEU A 37 5.00 8.96 9.11
C LEU A 37 3.69 9.00 8.31
N LYS A 38 3.54 10.02 7.46
CA LYS A 38 2.39 10.15 6.55
C LYS A 38 2.86 10.21 5.11
N PRO A 39 2.17 9.53 4.16
CA PRO A 39 2.48 9.67 2.74
C PRO A 39 2.13 11.09 2.27
N VAL A 40 3.01 11.71 1.47
CA VAL A 40 2.81 13.09 0.98
C VAL A 40 1.80 13.14 -0.17
N ASN A 41 1.77 12.10 -1.02
CA ASN A 41 1.06 12.10 -2.29
C ASN A 41 -0.04 11.03 -2.36
N GLU A 42 -0.82 10.86 -1.28
CA GLU A 42 -1.97 9.94 -1.17
C GLU A 42 -1.76 8.66 -1.99
N PHE A 43 -0.72 7.89 -1.65
CA PHE A 43 -0.31 6.77 -2.47
C PHE A 43 -1.44 5.73 -2.54
N MET A 44 -2.16 5.71 -3.66
CA MET A 44 -3.21 4.75 -3.93
C MET A 44 -2.63 3.49 -4.55
N VAL A 45 -3.15 2.34 -4.12
CA VAL A 45 -2.85 1.04 -4.71
C VAL A 45 -4.10 0.52 -5.41
N LYS A 46 -3.92 -0.13 -6.55
CA LYS A 46 -5.00 -0.83 -7.25
C LYS A 46 -5.07 -2.27 -6.74
N LEU A 47 -6.28 -2.71 -6.41
CA LEU A 47 -6.56 -4.09 -6.06
C LEU A 47 -7.28 -4.74 -7.24
N GLU A 48 -6.68 -5.78 -7.80
CA GLU A 48 -7.33 -6.61 -8.81
C GLU A 48 -7.70 -7.96 -8.17
N PRO A 49 -8.88 -8.51 -8.46
CA PRO A 49 -9.19 -9.89 -8.07
C PRO A 49 -8.11 -10.84 -8.59
N ARG A 50 -7.70 -11.80 -7.74
CA ARG A 50 -6.75 -12.83 -8.14
C ARG A 50 -7.41 -13.94 -8.95
#